data_AF-A0A089ITT5-F1
#
_entry.id   AF-A0A089ITT5-F1
#
_cell.length_a   1.000
_cell.length_b   1.000
_cell.length_c   1.000
_cell.angle_alpha   90.00
_cell.angle_beta   90.00
_cell.angle_gamma   90.00
#
_symmetry.space_group_name_H-M   'P 1'
#
loop_
_entity.id
_entity.type
_entity.pdbx_description
1 polymer ?
#
loop_
_entity_poly.entity_id
_entity_poly.type
_entity_poly.pdbx_seq_one_letter_code
_entity_poly.pdbx_strand_id
1 'polypeptide(L)'
;MGFIPVFILTVLFFVMMFGIGFILNMLMKTTWFPAYLFVLIILPVVVYSIWDRSAMSLWEHLSSFHFVDYLTGVAGLAGAILSGWTIQKLRFGGYKMF
;
A
#
# COMPACT_ATOMS: atom_id res chain seq x y z
N MET A 1 -8.53 -19.32 8.46
CA MET A 1 -7.11 -18.98 8.23
C MET A 1 -6.38 -19.08 9.56
N GLY A 2 -5.21 -19.71 9.61
CA GLY A 2 -4.38 -19.68 10.82
C GLY A 2 -3.85 -18.27 11.09
N PHE A 3 -3.56 -17.94 12.35
CA PHE A 3 -3.00 -16.64 12.74
C PHE A 3 -1.64 -16.36 12.07
N ILE A 4 -0.80 -17.40 11.93
CA ILE A 4 0.55 -17.29 11.38
C ILE A 4 0.55 -16.77 9.92
N PRO A 5 -0.20 -17.36 8.97
CA PRO A 5 -0.30 -16.82 7.60
C PRO A 5 -0.75 -15.36 7.52
N VAL A 6 -1.71 -14.95 8.35
CA VAL A 6 -2.22 -13.56 8.35
C VAL A 6 -1.13 -12.59 8.80
N PHE A 7 -0.38 -12.96 9.84
CA PHE A 7 0.75 -12.17 10.31
C PHE A 7 1.82 -12.03 9.23
N ILE A 8 2.22 -13.14 8.60
CA ILE A 8 3.22 -13.14 7.52
C ILE A 8 2.75 -12.27 6.36
N LEU A 9 1.50 -12.42 5.91
CA LEU A 9 0.93 -11.64 4.81
C LEU A 9 0.97 -10.13 5.12
N THR A 10 0.58 -9.75 6.33
CA THR A 10 0.55 -8.36 6.78
C THR A 10 1.96 -7.75 6.75
N VAL A 11 2.95 -8.45 7.32
CA VAL A 11 4.35 -8.00 7.33
C VAL A 11 4.93 -7.96 5.91
N LEU A 12 4.63 -8.97 5.10
CA LEU A 12 5.10 -9.04 3.72
C LEU A 12 4.60 -7.84 2.91
N PHE A 13 3.29 -7.57 2.93
CA PHE A 13 2.71 -6.44 2.20
C PHE A 13 3.26 -5.09 2.67
N PHE A 14 3.45 -4.95 3.99
CA PHE A 14 4.09 -3.78 4.56
C PHE A 14 5.50 -3.56 3.99
N VAL A 15 6.37 -4.59 4.08
CA VAL A 15 7.77 -4.51 3.64
C VAL A 15 7.86 -4.28 2.12
N MET A 16 7.03 -4.97 1.34
CA MET A 16 6.99 -4.78 -0.12
C MET A 16 6.60 -3.36 -0.50
N MET A 17 5.51 -2.83 0.06
CA MET A 17 5.07 -1.48 -0.25
C MET A 17 6.05 -0.41 0.24
N PHE A 18 6.68 -0.65 1.39
CA PHE A 18 7.76 0.21 1.88
C PHE A 18 8.95 0.21 0.93
N GLY A 19 9.44 -0.97 0.53
CA GLY A 19 10.61 -1.12 -0.34
C GLY A 19 10.38 -0.54 -1.74
N ILE A 20 9.24 -0.86 -2.35
CA ILE A 20 8.87 -0.31 -3.67
C ILE A 20 8.70 1.20 -3.57
N GLY A 21 8.01 1.71 -2.55
CA GLY A 21 7.83 3.14 -2.35
C GLY A 21 9.15 3.88 -2.15
N PHE A 22 10.09 3.28 -1.42
CA PHE A 22 11.43 3.83 -1.23
C PHE A 22 12.18 3.97 -2.56
N ILE A 23 12.19 2.91 -3.38
CA ILE A 23 12.83 2.91 -4.71
C ILE A 23 12.17 3.95 -5.63
N LEU A 24 10.84 3.96 -5.69
CA LEU A 24 10.08 4.92 -6.51
C LEU A 24 10.40 6.36 -6.13
N ASN A 25 10.48 6.67 -4.84
CA ASN A 25 10.84 8.01 -4.37
C ASN A 25 12.28 8.43 -4.72
N MET A 26 13.20 7.47 -4.78
CA MET A 26 14.57 7.73 -5.22
C MET A 26 14.62 8.04 -6.72
N LEU A 27 13.86 7.30 -7.55
CA LEU A 27 13.81 7.51 -8.99
C LEU A 27 13.06 8.80 -9.38
N MET A 28 11.89 9.01 -8.78
CA MET A 28 10.97 10.11 -9.15
C MET A 28 11.31 11.44 -8.47
N LYS A 29 12.21 11.44 -7.48
CA LYS A 29 12.61 12.62 -6.68
C LYS A 29 11.44 13.36 -5.99
N THR A 30 10.29 12.71 -5.88
CA THR A 30 9.13 13.14 -5.09
C THR A 30 9.13 12.38 -3.75
N THR A 31 8.48 12.89 -2.71
CA THR A 31 8.50 12.27 -1.36
C THR A 31 7.26 11.42 -1.08
N TRP A 32 6.11 11.92 -1.49
CA TRP A 32 4.80 11.32 -1.13
C TRP A 32 4.16 10.57 -2.30
N PHE A 33 4.85 10.48 -3.43
CA PHE A 33 4.32 9.86 -4.65
C PHE A 33 3.88 8.40 -4.46
N PRO A 34 4.64 7.52 -3.77
CA PRO A 34 4.20 6.15 -3.52
C PRO A 34 2.90 6.05 -2.73
N ALA A 35 2.69 6.95 -1.76
CA ALA A 35 1.47 6.98 -0.97
C ALA A 35 0.27 7.40 -1.83
N TYR A 36 0.43 8.44 -2.65
CA TYR A 36 -0.61 8.85 -3.60
C TYR A 36 -0.90 7.79 -4.65
N LEU A 37 0.14 7.14 -5.19
CA LEU A 37 0.02 6.05 -6.14
C LEU A 37 -0.76 4.88 -5.53
N PHE A 38 -0.47 4.54 -4.27
CA PHE A 38 -1.17 3.48 -3.58
C PHE A 38 -2.66 3.79 -3.38
N VAL A 39 -2.98 4.98 -2.84
CA VAL A 39 -4.36 5.35 -2.51
C VAL A 39 -5.21 5.64 -3.74
N LEU A 40 -4.65 6.34 -4.74
CA LEU A 40 -5.43 6.82 -5.89
C LEU A 40 -5.47 5.82 -7.06
N ILE A 41 -4.48 4.93 -7.15
CA ILE A 41 -4.38 3.99 -8.29
C ILE A 41 -4.47 2.55 -7.82
N ILE A 42 -3.59 2.10 -6.92
CA ILE A 42 -3.52 0.68 -6.56
C ILE A 42 -4.80 0.24 -5.85
N LEU A 43 -5.25 0.98 -4.83
CA LEU A 43 -6.43 0.61 -4.03
C LEU A 43 -7.71 0.54 -4.90
N PRO A 44 -8.06 1.56 -5.71
CA PRO A 44 -9.24 1.50 -6.55
C PRO A 44 -9.16 0.43 -7.63
N VAL A 45 -7.98 0.22 -8.23
CA VAL A 45 -7.78 -0.84 -9.23
C VAL A 45 -7.97 -2.23 -8.63
N VAL A 46 -7.43 -2.48 -7.43
CA VAL A 46 -7.61 -3.76 -6.74
C VAL A 46 -9.09 -4.00 -6.44
N VAL A 47 -9.76 -3.03 -5.83
CA VAL A 47 -11.21 -3.13 -5.50
C VAL A 47 -12.03 -3.35 -6.77
N TYR A 48 -11.76 -2.58 -7.83
CA TYR A 48 -12.50 -2.72 -9.08
C TYR A 48 -12.22 -4.06 -9.78
N SER A 49 -11.01 -4.59 -9.69
CA SER A 49 -10.61 -5.85 -10.33
C SER A 49 -11.21 -7.08 -9.69
N ILE A 50 -11.47 -7.03 -8.37
CA ILE A 50 -12.07 -8.16 -7.63
C ILE A 50 -13.59 -8.02 -7.50
N TRP A 51 -14.15 -6.88 -7.93
CA TRP A 51 -15.58 -6.63 -7.89
C TRP A 51 -16.34 -7.30 -9.04
N ASP A 52 -17.23 -8.22 -8.69
CA ASP A 52 -18.22 -8.76 -9.63
C ASP A 52 -19.42 -7.82 -9.77
N ARG A 53 -19.39 -7.03 -10.85
CA ARG A 53 -20.42 -6.03 -11.21
C ARG A 53 -21.78 -6.64 -11.57
N SER A 54 -21.82 -7.92 -11.91
CA SER A 54 -23.04 -8.59 -12.35
C SER A 54 -23.87 -9.14 -11.17
N ALA A 55 -23.21 -9.39 -10.04
CA ALA A 55 -23.82 -10.07 -8.89
C ALA A 55 -24.16 -9.14 -7.73
N MET A 56 -23.43 -8.04 -7.53
CA MET A 56 -23.53 -7.23 -6.31
C MET A 56 -23.17 -5.76 -6.53
N SER A 57 -23.80 -4.87 -5.76
CA SER A 57 -23.47 -3.44 -5.76
C SER A 57 -22.09 -3.16 -5.17
N LEU A 58 -21.50 -1.98 -5.48
CA LEU A 58 -20.20 -1.56 -4.91
C LEU A 58 -20.18 -1.61 -3.38
N TRP A 59 -21.29 -1.21 -2.76
CA TRP A 59 -21.40 -1.14 -1.31
C TRP A 59 -21.42 -2.53 -0.67
N GLU A 60 -22.19 -3.46 -1.26
CA GLU A 60 -22.21 -4.85 -0.82
C GLU A 60 -20.85 -5.51 -0.99
N HIS A 61 -20.17 -5.26 -2.11
CA HIS A 61 -18.83 -5.77 -2.35
C HIS A 61 -17.80 -5.24 -1.34
N LEU A 62 -17.85 -3.95 -1.01
CA LEU A 62 -16.95 -3.38 0.00
C LEU A 62 -17.24 -3.97 1.38
N SER A 63 -18.51 -4.22 1.71
CA SER A 63 -18.91 -4.83 2.99
C SER A 63 -18.60 -6.33 3.09
N SER A 64 -18.41 -7.02 1.95
CA SER A 64 -18.07 -8.44 1.93
C SER A 64 -16.60 -8.72 2.21
N PHE A 65 -15.76 -7.69 2.35
CA PHE A 65 -14.34 -7.85 2.61
C PHE A 65 -14.11 -8.46 3.99
N HIS A 66 -13.19 -9.41 4.06
CA HIS A 66 -12.79 -9.99 5.33
C HIS A 66 -11.79 -9.07 6.03
N PHE A 67 -11.68 -9.26 7.35
CA PHE A 67 -10.72 -8.54 8.19
C PHE A 67 -9.28 -8.59 7.62
N VAL A 68 -8.88 -9.72 7.04
CA VAL A 68 -7.55 -9.92 6.45
C VAL A 68 -7.31 -9.01 5.25
N ASP A 69 -8.34 -8.71 4.45
CA ASP A 69 -8.24 -7.87 3.27
C ASP A 69 -7.96 -6.42 3.66
N TYR A 70 -8.73 -5.91 4.64
CA TYR A 70 -8.50 -4.58 5.21
C TYR A 70 -7.14 -4.48 5.89
N LEU A 71 -6.75 -5.49 6.67
CA LEU A 71 -5.46 -5.49 7.35
C LEU A 71 -4.30 -5.43 6.35
N THR A 72 -4.39 -6.19 5.26
CA THR A 72 -3.39 -6.22 4.20
C THR A 72 -3.32 -4.86 3.47
N GLY A 73 -4.47 -4.26 3.15
CA GLY A 73 -4.54 -2.93 2.54
C GLY A 73 -3.95 -1.84 3.43
N VAL A 74 -4.28 -1.85 4.73
CA VAL A 74 -3.74 -0.90 5.72
C VAL A 74 -2.24 -1.09 5.90
N ALA A 75 -1.74 -2.33 5.94
CA ALA A 75 -0.32 -2.61 6.03
C ALA A 75 0.45 -2.09 4.80
N GLY A 76 -0.10 -2.28 3.60
CA GLY A 76 0.45 -1.72 2.37
C GLY A 76 0.49 -0.18 2.39
N LEU A 77 -0.60 0.46 2.83
CA LEU A 77 -0.66 1.92 2.96
C LEU A 77 0.36 2.44 3.99
N ALA A 78 0.47 1.79 5.15
CA ALA A 78 1.44 2.14 6.17
C ALA A 78 2.88 2.03 5.64
N GLY A 79 3.19 0.98 4.87
CA GLY A 79 4.47 0.82 4.20
C GLY A 79 4.77 1.97 3.23
N ALA A 80 3.80 2.33 2.38
CA ALA A 80 3.95 3.43 1.42
C ALA A 80 4.16 4.79 2.11
N ILE A 81 3.39 5.09 3.17
CA ILE A 81 3.52 6.33 3.95
C ILE A 81 4.89 6.41 4.65
N LEU A 82 5.31 5.33 5.31
CA LEU A 82 6.60 5.28 6.00
C LEU A 82 7.78 5.38 5.03
N SER A 83 7.65 4.86 3.80
CA SER A 83 8.66 5.05 2.76
C SER A 83 8.85 6.54 2.43
N GLY A 84 7.75 7.29 2.35
CA GLY A 84 7.78 8.74 2.11
C GLY A 84 8.41 9.50 3.28
N TRP A 85 8.03 9.16 4.50
CA TRP A 85 8.61 9.76 5.70
C TRP A 85 10.13 9.50 5.80
N THR A 86 10.55 8.27 5.52
CA THR A 86 11.97 7.87 5.52
C THR A 86 12.77 8.68 4.50
N ILE A 87 12.25 8.82 3.28
CA ILE A 87 12.90 9.62 2.23
C ILE A 87 12.94 11.10 2.60
N GLN A 88 11.88 11.63 3.21
CA GLN A 88 11.87 13.01 3.68
C GLN A 88 13.00 13.27 4.69
N LYS A 89 13.18 12.35 5.64
CA LYS A 89 14.28 12.41 6.63
C LYS A 89 15.65 12.33 5.98
N LEU A 90 15.84 11.44 5.00
CA LEU A 90 17.10 11.34 4.25
C LEU A 90 17.40 12.61 3.45
N ARG A 91 16.39 13.25 2.86
CA ARG A 91 16.55 14.54 2.16
C ARG A 91 17.02 15.64 3.10
N PHE A 92 16.42 15.74 4.29
CA PHE A 92 16.87 16.68 5.31
C PHE A 92 18.28 16.38 5.82
N GLY A 93 18.68 15.11 5.81
CA GLY A 93 20.05 14.68 6.14
C GLY A 93 21.08 14.94 5.04
N GLY A 94 20.73 15.56 3.91
CA GLY A 94 21.66 15.84 2.82
C GLY A 94 22.06 14.63 1.99
N TYR A 95 21.35 13.50 2.12
CA TYR A 95 21.60 12.32 1.30
C TYR A 95 21.25 12.62 -0.17
N LYS A 96 22.23 12.43 -1.05
CA LYS A 96 22.03 12.55 -2.49
C LYS A 96 21.25 11.32 -2.96
N MET A 97 20.03 11.52 -3.41
CA MET A 97 19.30 10.48 -4.14
C MET A 97 19.96 10.30 -5.52
N PHE A 98 19.89 9.08 -6.04
CA PHE A 98 20.45 8.70 -7.34
C PHE A 98 20.10 9.70 -8.47
#